data_AF-A0A813ED20-F1
#
_entry.id   AF-A0A813ED20-F1
#
_cell.length_a   1.000
_cell.length_b   1.000
_cell.length_c   1.000
_cell.angle_alpha   90.00
_cell.angle_beta   90.00
_cell.angle_gamma   90.00
#
_symmetry.space_group_name_H-M   'P 1'
#
loop_
_entity.id
_entity.type
_entity.pdbx_description
1 polymer ?
#
loop_
_entity_poly.entity_id
_entity_poly.type
_entity_poly.pdbx_seq_one_letter_code
_entity_poly.pdbx_strand_id
1 'polypeptide(L)'
;MSLRGCLRERGRRLDLQLAPVLFVCASVLLHLAAAKPQVRRLLWPLQVNSIPLSTPSVASLEPPEFGTELTKLGLAGFKAYLNSTLPLELEIDEQFAREFHESDHSRVNIAFLRWQKRVFAEKYNVPAEGLTSRMERIPRLEGIQYTWDELYNNAAFKQLRRRISALSRVYLKRSGHAAEELPKKFRIFTWVEVFRRGDSLRPWARTDGSYLMGRYFPTVVHKSMNLNFEDPRGINPPFGKTHSHEVFEGNLVLFPSWASHFITPNMVNKTAVCFAFLVYPPDGPTLDFEDDQTGSLVITSKVEPRSRGN
;
A
#
# COMPACT_ATOMS: atom_id res chain seq x y z
N MET A 1 -31.87 -10.13 46.67
CA MET A 1 -32.97 -9.64 45.80
C MET A 1 -33.23 -10.65 44.70
N SER A 2 -34.44 -11.23 44.74
CA SER A 2 -35.21 -11.98 43.75
C SER A 2 -34.53 -12.62 42.53
N LEU A 3 -34.36 -13.95 42.60
CA LEU A 3 -34.50 -14.90 41.49
C LEU A 3 -35.99 -15.25 41.32
N ARG A 4 -36.50 -15.19 40.08
CA ARG A 4 -37.75 -15.79 39.51
C ARG A 4 -37.98 -15.06 38.18
N GLY A 5 -38.27 -15.66 37.03
CA GLY A 5 -38.86 -16.95 36.70
C GLY A 5 -39.74 -16.74 35.45
N CYS A 6 -40.17 -17.86 34.84
CA CYS A 6 -41.17 -17.99 33.77
C CYS A 6 -40.73 -17.71 32.32
N LEU A 7 -41.20 -18.45 31.30
CA LEU A 7 -41.73 -19.81 31.10
C LEU A 7 -42.31 -19.79 29.67
N ARG A 8 -42.04 -20.84 28.87
CA ARG A 8 -42.89 -21.36 27.76
C ARG A 8 -43.09 -20.41 26.55
N GLU A 9 -43.29 -20.86 25.32
CA GLU A 9 -43.98 -22.06 24.85
C GLU A 9 -43.70 -22.34 23.35
N ARG A 10 -43.73 -23.63 22.97
CA ARG A 10 -44.22 -24.28 21.72
C ARG A 10 -44.19 -23.44 20.42
N GLY A 11 -43.54 -23.87 19.34
CA GLY A 11 -43.67 -25.19 18.72
C GLY A 11 -44.41 -25.04 17.38
N ARG A 12 -43.75 -25.39 16.27
CA ARG A 12 -44.37 -25.89 15.03
C ARG A 12 -43.30 -26.48 14.12
N ARG A 13 -43.29 -27.80 14.04
CA ARG A 13 -42.70 -28.58 12.94
C ARG A 13 -43.59 -28.40 11.71
N LEU A 14 -42.97 -28.19 10.56
CA LEU A 14 -43.56 -28.44 9.26
C LEU A 14 -42.67 -29.47 8.58
N ASP A 15 -43.02 -30.73 8.81
CA ASP A 15 -42.59 -31.85 7.99
C ASP A 15 -43.33 -31.72 6.65
N LEU A 16 -42.60 -31.43 5.57
CA LEU A 16 -43.07 -31.70 4.22
C LEU A 16 -42.16 -32.78 3.62
N GLN A 17 -42.60 -34.02 3.79
CA GLN A 17 -42.17 -35.14 2.96
C GLN A 17 -42.89 -35.03 1.61
N LEU A 18 -42.13 -34.85 0.53
CA LEU A 18 -42.56 -35.27 -0.81
C LEU A 18 -41.45 -36.14 -1.40
N ALA A 19 -41.87 -37.36 -1.73
CA ALA A 19 -41.07 -38.45 -2.28
C ALA A 19 -40.63 -38.17 -3.74
N PRO A 20 -39.70 -38.97 -4.28
CA PRO A 20 -38.99 -38.67 -5.51
C PRO A 20 -39.79 -39.13 -6.74
N VAL A 21 -39.88 -38.27 -7.76
CA VAL A 21 -40.34 -38.67 -9.10
C VAL A 21 -39.13 -38.68 -10.01
N LEU A 22 -38.64 -39.89 -10.27
CA LEU A 22 -37.83 -40.23 -11.44
C LEU A 22 -38.67 -39.98 -12.70
N PHE A 23 -38.26 -39.03 -13.54
CA PHE A 23 -38.64 -39.02 -14.95
C PHE A 23 -37.37 -39.07 -15.80
N VAL A 24 -37.15 -40.25 -16.37
CA VAL A 24 -36.21 -40.49 -17.45
C VAL A 24 -36.86 -39.97 -18.73
N CYS A 25 -36.34 -38.88 -19.29
CA CYS A 25 -36.52 -38.53 -20.69
C CYS A 25 -35.14 -38.36 -21.31
N ALA A 26 -34.70 -39.43 -21.98
CA ALA A 26 -33.60 -39.37 -22.93
C ALA A 26 -34.05 -38.64 -24.21
N SER A 27 -33.06 -38.00 -24.85
CA SER A 27 -33.06 -37.58 -26.26
C SER A 27 -33.67 -36.21 -26.59
N VAL A 28 -32.92 -35.14 -26.30
CA VAL A 28 -32.37 -34.27 -27.37
C VAL A 28 -30.97 -33.84 -26.96
N LEU A 29 -29.98 -34.50 -27.55
CA LEU A 29 -28.60 -34.05 -27.67
C LEU A 29 -28.55 -32.77 -28.51
N LEU A 30 -29.02 -31.65 -27.97
CA LEU A 30 -28.58 -30.36 -28.46
C LEU A 30 -27.21 -30.13 -27.82
N HIS A 31 -26.16 -30.35 -28.61
CA HIS A 31 -24.88 -29.70 -28.41
C HIS A 31 -25.10 -28.18 -28.47
N LEU A 32 -25.65 -27.59 -27.41
CA LEU A 32 -25.26 -26.25 -27.01
C LEU A 32 -23.81 -26.39 -26.57
N ALA A 33 -22.91 -26.42 -27.55
CA ALA A 33 -21.53 -26.07 -27.34
C ALA A 33 -21.56 -24.70 -26.68
N ALA A 34 -21.48 -24.69 -25.35
CA ALA A 34 -21.38 -23.47 -24.56
C ALA A 34 -20.24 -22.70 -25.19
N ALA A 35 -20.59 -21.62 -25.91
CA ALA A 35 -19.63 -20.83 -26.65
C ALA A 35 -18.54 -20.45 -25.66
N LYS A 36 -17.34 -21.03 -25.81
CA LYS A 36 -16.23 -20.78 -24.89
C LYS A 36 -16.03 -19.27 -24.91
N PRO A 37 -16.27 -18.54 -23.79
CA PRO A 37 -16.01 -17.11 -23.76
C PRO A 37 -14.50 -16.92 -23.91
N GLN A 38 -14.05 -16.71 -25.14
CA GLN A 38 -12.67 -16.47 -25.49
C GLN A 38 -12.57 -15.10 -26.14
N VAL A 39 -12.47 -14.07 -25.29
CA VAL A 39 -11.43 -13.05 -25.42
C VAL A 39 -11.11 -12.59 -23.98
N ARG A 40 -10.01 -13.08 -23.41
CA ARG A 40 -9.41 -12.48 -22.21
C ARG A 40 -8.36 -11.48 -22.68
N ARG A 41 -8.70 -10.20 -22.75
CA ARG A 41 -7.66 -9.14 -22.83
C ARG A 41 -7.23 -8.87 -21.40
N LEU A 42 -6.04 -9.34 -21.03
CA LEU A 42 -5.36 -8.89 -19.82
C LEU A 42 -4.96 -7.44 -20.07
N LEU A 43 -5.73 -6.52 -19.49
CA LEU A 43 -5.27 -5.17 -19.28
C LEU A 43 -4.58 -5.18 -17.91
N TRP A 44 -3.44 -4.48 -17.84
CA TRP A 44 -2.74 -4.18 -16.59
C TRP A 44 -3.07 -2.74 -16.20
N PRO A 45 -4.31 -2.42 -15.79
CA PRO A 45 -4.61 -1.06 -15.37
C PRO A 45 -3.85 -0.76 -14.09
N LEU A 46 -3.13 0.35 -14.09
CA LEU A 46 -2.55 0.88 -12.87
C LEU A 46 -3.63 1.69 -12.13
N GLN A 47 -4.23 1.10 -11.10
CA GLN A 47 -5.19 1.82 -10.26
C GLN A 47 -4.45 2.72 -9.27
N VAL A 48 -4.59 4.03 -9.41
CA VAL A 48 -4.05 5.01 -8.45
C VAL A 48 -5.21 5.75 -7.80
N ASN A 49 -5.32 5.69 -6.47
CA ASN A 49 -6.30 6.48 -5.72
C ASN A 49 -5.59 7.67 -5.07
N SER A 50 -6.00 8.89 -5.44
CA SER A 50 -5.60 10.14 -4.77
C SER A 50 -6.72 10.64 -3.88
N ILE A 51 -6.45 10.82 -2.59
CA ILE A 51 -7.44 11.14 -1.56
C ILE A 51 -6.99 12.41 -0.83
N PRO A 52 -7.85 13.44 -0.69
CA PRO A 52 -7.59 14.56 0.21
C PRO A 52 -7.81 14.09 1.66
N LEU A 53 -6.72 13.68 2.32
CA LEU A 53 -6.79 13.18 3.70
C LEU A 53 -6.90 14.34 4.69
N SER A 54 -6.12 15.41 4.49
CA SER A 54 -6.05 16.56 5.41
C SER A 54 -5.79 17.88 4.68
N THR A 55 -6.39 18.05 3.51
CA THR A 55 -6.14 19.20 2.65
C THR A 55 -6.98 20.40 3.10
N PRO A 56 -6.39 21.60 3.29
CA PRO A 56 -7.12 22.77 3.82
C PRO A 56 -8.25 23.30 2.90
N SER A 57 -8.13 23.08 1.59
CA SER A 57 -8.99 23.70 0.59
C SER A 57 -10.23 22.90 0.21
N VAL A 58 -10.34 21.64 0.66
CA VAL A 58 -11.42 20.73 0.27
C VAL A 58 -11.88 19.89 1.45
N ALA A 59 -13.10 19.35 1.35
CA ALA A 59 -13.62 18.39 2.33
C ALA A 59 -12.65 17.20 2.45
N SER A 60 -12.07 17.07 3.64
CA SER A 60 -11.01 16.10 3.96
C SER A 60 -11.44 15.19 5.10
N LEU A 61 -10.84 14.00 5.18
CA LEU A 61 -11.18 12.99 6.19
C LEU A 61 -10.61 13.31 7.59
N GLU A 62 -9.60 14.15 7.63
CA GLU A 62 -8.91 14.67 8.82
C GLU A 62 -8.75 16.20 8.68
N PRO A 63 -8.63 16.93 9.80
CA PRO A 63 -8.43 18.38 9.76
C PRO A 63 -6.98 18.73 9.37
N PRO A 64 -6.67 19.93 8.87
CA PRO A 64 -5.31 20.32 8.45
C PRO A 64 -4.22 20.22 9.53
N GLU A 65 -4.61 20.39 10.80
CA GLU A 65 -3.72 20.28 11.96
C GLU A 65 -3.11 18.88 12.07
N PHE A 66 -3.83 17.85 11.60
CA PHE A 66 -3.35 16.48 11.52
C PHE A 66 -2.05 16.37 10.70
N GLY A 67 -2.04 17.00 9.51
CA GLY A 67 -0.85 17.04 8.65
C GLY A 67 0.27 17.85 9.31
N THR A 68 -0.08 18.99 9.91
CA THR A 68 0.90 19.86 10.60
C THR A 68 1.63 19.13 11.74
N GLU A 69 0.91 18.36 12.55
CA GLU A 69 1.48 17.56 13.64
C GLU A 69 2.43 16.48 13.11
N LEU A 70 2.01 15.73 12.09
CA LEU A 70 2.82 14.70 11.46
C LEU A 70 4.07 15.25 10.78
N THR A 71 3.99 16.42 10.16
CA THR A 71 5.15 17.12 9.59
C THR A 71 6.17 17.47 10.67
N LYS A 72 5.74 18.03 11.80
CA LYS A 72 6.64 18.34 12.92
C LYS A 72 7.34 17.08 13.43
N LEU A 73 6.59 16.00 13.57
CA LEU A 73 7.08 14.70 14.06
C LEU A 73 8.13 14.09 13.10
N GLY A 74 7.83 14.08 11.80
CA GLY A 74 8.73 13.56 10.77
C GLY A 74 10.02 14.37 10.66
N LEU A 75 9.94 15.71 10.67
CA LEU A 75 11.12 16.59 10.63
C LEU A 75 12.00 16.45 11.87
N ALA A 76 11.38 16.35 13.05
CA ALA A 76 12.12 16.20 14.31
C ALA A 76 12.94 14.91 14.32
N GLY A 77 12.33 13.77 13.97
CA GLY A 77 13.05 12.50 13.93
C GLY A 77 14.09 12.43 12.82
N PHE A 78 13.81 13.00 11.65
CA PHE A 78 14.81 13.09 10.58
C PHE A 78 16.04 13.91 10.99
N LYS A 79 15.83 15.05 11.67
CA LYS A 79 16.91 15.88 12.18
C LYS A 79 17.71 15.17 13.27
N ALA A 80 17.05 14.47 14.19
CA ALA A 80 17.71 13.69 15.23
C ALA A 80 18.58 12.58 14.63
N TYR A 81 18.02 11.82 13.68
CA TYR A 81 18.75 10.79 12.93
C TYR A 81 19.99 11.35 12.24
N LEU A 82 19.83 12.45 11.48
CA LEU A 82 20.94 13.08 10.76
C LEU A 82 22.07 13.55 11.67
N ASN A 83 21.72 14.15 12.81
CA ASN A 83 22.69 14.80 13.68
C ASN A 83 23.37 13.84 14.66
N SER A 84 22.74 12.71 14.98
CA SER A 84 23.20 11.85 16.07
C SER A 84 23.41 10.40 15.62
N THR A 85 22.49 9.83 14.85
CA THR A 85 22.54 8.40 14.50
C THR A 85 23.36 8.14 13.25
N LEU A 86 23.10 8.86 12.16
CA LEU A 86 23.76 8.63 10.87
C LEU A 86 25.30 8.71 10.97
N PRO A 87 25.92 9.71 11.64
CA PRO A 87 27.37 9.74 11.76
C PRO A 87 27.95 8.49 12.42
N LEU A 88 27.29 7.98 13.46
CA LEU A 88 27.71 6.76 14.16
C LEU A 88 27.51 5.51 13.29
N GLU A 89 26.40 5.41 12.54
CA GLU A 89 26.20 4.28 11.62
C GLU A 89 27.29 4.25 10.53
N LEU A 90 27.71 5.41 10.02
CA LEU A 90 28.77 5.53 9.02
C LEU A 90 30.17 5.25 9.61
N GLU A 91 30.39 5.51 10.90
CA GLU A 91 31.64 5.17 11.59
C GLU A 91 31.75 3.66 11.86
N ILE A 92 30.65 3.01 12.24
CA ILE A 92 30.63 1.60 12.64
C ILE A 92 30.54 0.66 11.44
N ASP A 93 29.78 1.01 10.40
CA ASP A 93 29.56 0.19 9.21
C ASP A 93 30.29 0.78 7.99
N GLU A 94 31.56 0.41 7.83
CA GLU A 94 32.40 0.89 6.73
C GLU A 94 31.83 0.56 5.33
N GLN A 95 31.16 -0.59 5.19
CA GLN A 95 30.55 -0.96 3.93
C GLN A 95 29.42 0.02 3.60
N PHE A 96 28.56 0.29 4.57
CA PHE A 96 27.49 1.27 4.41
C PHE A 96 28.01 2.68 4.15
N ALA A 97 29.11 3.08 4.80
CA ALA A 97 29.72 4.37 4.55
C ALA A 97 30.15 4.54 3.09
N ARG A 98 30.80 3.52 2.50
CA ARG A 98 31.15 3.52 1.07
C ARG A 98 29.92 3.65 0.18
N GLU A 99 28.91 2.80 0.39
CA GLU A 99 27.65 2.83 -0.37
C GLU A 99 26.94 4.19 -0.24
N PHE A 100 26.95 4.79 0.95
CA PHE A 100 26.37 6.10 1.20
C PHE A 100 27.07 7.22 0.42
N HIS A 101 28.41 7.24 0.41
CA HIS A 101 29.19 8.26 -0.29
C HIS A 101 29.12 8.13 -1.82
N GLU A 102 28.96 6.92 -2.35
CA GLU A 102 28.77 6.64 -3.77
C GLU A 102 27.33 6.89 -4.26
N SER A 103 26.37 6.93 -3.33
CA SER A 103 24.96 7.17 -3.62
C SER A 103 24.66 8.64 -3.93
N ASP A 104 23.54 8.88 -4.62
CA ASP A 104 23.12 10.22 -5.04
C ASP A 104 22.31 10.98 -3.98
N HIS A 105 21.53 11.97 -4.43
CA HIS A 105 20.65 12.80 -3.63
C HIS A 105 19.58 12.02 -2.83
N SER A 106 19.29 10.75 -3.16
CA SER A 106 18.37 9.92 -2.38
C SER A 106 19.01 9.25 -1.15
N ARG A 107 20.34 9.26 -1.04
CA ARG A 107 21.11 8.51 -0.02
C ARG A 107 20.67 8.73 1.41
N VAL A 108 20.29 9.97 1.75
CA VAL A 108 19.90 10.32 3.11
C VAL A 108 18.56 9.68 3.48
N ASN A 109 17.60 9.68 2.55
CA ASN A 109 16.32 9.00 2.77
C ASN A 109 16.49 7.48 2.79
N ILE A 110 17.37 6.92 1.96
CA ILE A 110 17.71 5.49 1.98
C ILE A 110 18.30 5.09 3.34
N ALA A 111 19.27 5.86 3.83
CA ALA A 111 19.88 5.68 5.14
C ALA A 111 18.82 5.76 6.26
N PHE A 112 17.98 6.79 6.22
CA PHE A 112 16.92 6.97 7.22
C PHE A 112 15.89 5.83 7.18
N LEU A 113 15.55 5.32 5.99
CA LEU A 113 14.68 4.14 5.84
C LEU A 113 15.34 2.89 6.45
N ARG A 114 16.65 2.69 6.24
CA ARG A 114 17.40 1.57 6.85
C ARG A 114 17.27 1.60 8.38
N TRP A 115 17.49 2.74 9.02
CA TRP A 115 17.30 2.88 10.46
C TRP A 115 15.84 2.65 10.88
N GLN A 116 14.87 3.25 10.17
CA GLN A 116 13.43 3.09 10.47
C GLN A 116 12.94 1.64 10.35
N LYS A 117 13.49 0.84 9.42
CA LYS A 117 13.21 -0.60 9.34
C LYS A 117 13.61 -1.32 10.63
N ARG A 118 14.78 -1.01 11.19
CA ARG A 118 15.22 -1.58 12.48
C ARG A 118 14.36 -1.11 13.65
N VAL A 119 14.03 0.19 13.70
CA VAL A 119 13.09 0.72 14.71
C VAL A 119 11.75 -0.04 14.65
N PHE A 120 11.20 -0.25 13.45
CA PHE A 120 9.95 -1.00 13.28
C PHE A 120 10.10 -2.47 13.68
N ALA A 121 11.18 -3.12 13.26
CA ALA A 121 11.50 -4.51 13.59
C ALA A 121 11.51 -4.73 15.11
N GLU A 122 12.17 -3.85 15.86
CA GLU A 122 12.23 -3.92 17.32
C GLU A 122 10.89 -3.61 17.98
N LYS A 123 10.19 -2.56 17.53
CA LYS A 123 8.91 -2.16 18.12
C LYS A 123 7.82 -3.23 18.00
N TYR A 124 7.81 -3.97 16.89
CA TYR A 124 6.78 -4.98 16.59
C TYR A 124 7.27 -6.42 16.68
N ASN A 125 8.52 -6.64 17.10
CA ASN A 125 9.16 -7.95 17.16
C ASN A 125 9.02 -8.73 15.83
N VAL A 126 9.33 -8.05 14.72
CA VAL A 126 9.35 -8.67 13.38
C VAL A 126 10.78 -8.76 12.85
N PRO A 127 11.14 -9.81 12.09
CA PRO A 127 12.44 -9.88 11.44
C PRO A 127 12.64 -8.68 10.51
N ALA A 128 13.77 -8.00 10.64
CA ALA A 128 14.05 -6.81 9.84
C ALA A 128 14.22 -7.18 8.36
N GLU A 129 14.76 -8.37 8.11
CA GLU A 129 14.98 -8.96 6.79
C GLU A 129 13.66 -9.03 6.00
N GLY A 130 12.54 -9.28 6.68
CA GLY A 130 11.19 -9.28 6.12
C GLY A 130 10.61 -7.89 5.80
N LEU A 131 11.36 -6.81 5.98
CA LEU A 131 11.00 -5.45 5.56
C LEU A 131 11.80 -5.00 4.32
N THR A 132 12.71 -5.85 3.83
CA THR A 132 13.58 -5.57 2.69
C THR A 132 13.13 -6.36 1.47
N SER A 133 13.21 -5.76 0.27
CA SER A 133 12.83 -6.43 -0.98
C SER A 133 14.02 -6.96 -1.78
N ARG A 134 15.26 -6.68 -1.35
CA ARG A 134 16.49 -6.97 -2.12
C ARG A 134 17.58 -7.62 -1.27
N MET A 135 17.20 -8.34 -0.22
CA MET A 135 18.15 -8.94 0.74
C MET A 135 19.12 -7.88 1.31
N GLU A 136 18.64 -6.65 1.48
CA GLU A 136 19.45 -5.56 2.02
C GLU A 136 19.93 -5.96 3.42
N ARG A 137 21.24 -5.89 3.65
CA ARG A 137 21.78 -6.08 5.00
C ARG A 137 21.45 -4.83 5.79
N ILE A 138 20.62 -5.02 6.81
CA ILE A 138 20.31 -3.95 7.75
C ILE A 138 20.79 -4.38 9.13
N PRO A 139 22.07 -4.63 9.42
CA PRO A 139 22.49 -5.19 10.72
C PRO A 139 22.07 -4.31 11.91
N ARG A 140 21.94 -4.92 13.10
CA ARG A 140 21.86 -4.16 14.35
C ARG A 140 23.28 -3.75 14.73
N LEU A 141 23.56 -2.45 14.71
CA LEU A 141 24.87 -1.93 15.08
C LEU A 141 24.96 -1.70 16.58
N GLU A 142 26.09 -2.05 17.19
CA GLU A 142 26.34 -1.81 18.61
C GLU A 142 26.42 -0.30 18.90
N GLY A 143 25.91 0.13 20.05
CA GLY A 143 25.88 1.56 20.42
C GLY A 143 24.81 2.40 19.72
N ILE A 144 24.11 1.89 18.71
CA ILE A 144 23.00 2.58 18.04
C ILE A 144 21.67 2.26 18.73
N GLN A 145 20.90 3.31 19.03
CA GLN A 145 19.52 3.18 19.51
C GLN A 145 18.55 3.10 18.33
N TYR A 146 17.75 2.03 18.30
CA TYR A 146 16.72 1.77 17.30
C TYR A 146 15.32 1.94 17.90
N THR A 147 15.06 3.11 18.47
CA THR A 147 13.77 3.48 19.05
C THR A 147 13.29 4.81 18.49
N TRP A 148 11.98 4.97 18.36
CA TRP A 148 11.36 6.24 17.98
C TRP A 148 10.00 6.39 18.67
N ASP A 149 10.04 6.44 19.99
CA ASP A 149 8.83 6.41 20.81
C ASP A 149 7.95 7.64 20.60
N GLU A 150 8.53 8.79 20.27
CA GLU A 150 7.79 9.99 19.90
C GLU A 150 6.85 9.71 18.73
N LEU A 151 7.32 9.00 17.70
CA LEU A 151 6.52 8.64 16.54
C LEU A 151 5.42 7.65 16.91
N TYR A 152 5.78 6.52 17.51
CA TYR A 152 4.85 5.42 17.73
C TYR A 152 3.85 5.69 18.86
N ASN A 153 4.15 6.57 19.80
CA ASN A 153 3.24 6.94 20.88
C ASN A 153 2.32 8.12 20.51
N ASN A 154 2.67 8.90 19.48
CA ASN A 154 1.89 10.05 19.01
C ASN A 154 0.47 9.67 18.53
N ALA A 155 -0.51 10.51 18.88
CA ALA A 155 -1.92 10.28 18.58
C ALA A 155 -2.23 10.42 17.08
N ALA A 156 -1.72 11.47 16.42
CA ALA A 156 -1.90 11.67 14.99
C ALA A 156 -1.28 10.51 14.18
N PHE A 157 -0.10 10.00 14.56
CA PHE A 157 0.48 8.85 13.88
C PHE A 157 -0.35 7.56 14.06
N LYS A 158 -0.87 7.30 15.26
CA LYS A 158 -1.80 6.18 15.48
C LYS A 158 -3.07 6.34 14.63
N GLN A 159 -3.58 7.56 14.50
CA GLN A 159 -4.74 7.86 13.66
C GLN A 159 -4.42 7.68 12.16
N LEU A 160 -3.25 8.09 11.69
CA LEU A 160 -2.77 7.83 10.32
C LEU A 160 -2.81 6.33 10.01
N ARG A 161 -2.26 5.49 10.90
CA ARG A 161 -2.27 4.03 10.69
C ARG A 161 -3.68 3.44 10.62
N ARG A 162 -4.64 3.96 11.40
CA ARG A 162 -6.05 3.57 11.31
C ARG A 162 -6.65 3.96 9.95
N ARG A 163 -6.36 5.18 9.46
CA ARG A 163 -6.82 5.64 8.14
C ARG A 163 -6.22 4.83 7.00
N ILE A 164 -4.92 4.56 7.04
CA ILE A 164 -4.25 3.66 6.09
C ILE A 164 -4.98 2.31 6.09
N SER A 165 -5.14 1.67 7.24
CA SER A 165 -5.81 0.36 7.30
C SER A 165 -7.23 0.39 6.72
N ALA A 166 -8.02 1.43 6.99
CA ALA A 166 -9.39 1.54 6.48
C ALA A 166 -9.42 1.77 4.97
N LEU A 167 -8.62 2.71 4.47
CA LEU A 167 -8.56 3.07 3.06
C LEU A 167 -7.94 1.95 2.22
N SER A 168 -7.00 1.17 2.76
CA SER A 168 -6.46 -0.01 2.10
C SER A 168 -7.52 -1.08 1.85
N ARG A 169 -8.48 -1.29 2.78
CA ARG A 169 -9.61 -2.20 2.51
C ARG A 169 -10.46 -1.71 1.36
N VAL A 170 -10.76 -0.41 1.32
CA VAL A 170 -11.56 0.19 0.25
C VAL A 170 -10.83 0.07 -1.08
N TYR A 171 -9.52 0.34 -1.10
CA TYR A 171 -8.67 0.17 -2.27
C TYR A 171 -8.73 -1.27 -2.77
N LEU A 172 -8.41 -2.26 -1.93
CA LEU A 172 -8.34 -3.66 -2.34
C LEU A 172 -9.69 -4.22 -2.83
N LYS A 173 -10.80 -3.83 -2.18
CA LYS A 173 -12.14 -4.18 -2.67
C LYS A 173 -12.42 -3.61 -4.07
N ARG A 174 -11.98 -2.38 -4.34
CA ARG A 174 -12.12 -1.76 -5.67
C ARG A 174 -11.23 -2.41 -6.71
N SER A 175 -10.09 -2.97 -6.28
CA SER A 175 -9.16 -3.69 -7.12
C SER A 175 -9.54 -5.16 -7.38
N GLY A 176 -10.69 -5.62 -6.85
CA GLY A 176 -11.26 -6.94 -7.15
C GLY A 176 -11.24 -7.95 -6.01
N HIS A 177 -10.56 -7.67 -4.90
CA HIS A 177 -10.53 -8.59 -3.76
C HIS A 177 -11.91 -8.76 -3.12
N ALA A 178 -12.30 -10.01 -2.86
CA ALA A 178 -13.53 -10.31 -2.14
C ALA A 178 -13.43 -9.85 -0.68
N ALA A 179 -14.54 -9.40 -0.09
CA ALA A 179 -14.52 -8.82 1.25
C ALA A 179 -14.14 -9.85 2.33
N GLU A 180 -14.50 -11.10 2.09
CA GLU A 180 -14.23 -12.30 2.89
C GLU A 180 -12.78 -12.78 2.81
N GLU A 181 -12.07 -12.49 1.72
CA GLU A 181 -10.65 -12.82 1.53
C GLU A 181 -9.73 -11.83 2.26
N LEU A 182 -10.23 -10.61 2.53
CA LEU A 182 -9.40 -9.57 3.15
C LEU A 182 -9.16 -9.85 4.65
N PRO A 183 -7.91 -9.85 5.11
CA PRO A 183 -7.59 -10.18 6.49
C PRO A 183 -8.16 -9.13 7.46
N LYS A 184 -8.57 -9.53 8.66
CA LYS A 184 -9.14 -8.61 9.68
C LYS A 184 -8.16 -7.55 10.17
N LYS A 185 -6.86 -7.79 10.05
CA LYS A 185 -5.79 -6.84 10.37
C LYS A 185 -4.72 -6.91 9.28
N PHE A 186 -4.12 -5.77 8.96
CA PHE A 186 -2.94 -5.73 8.09
C PHE A 186 -1.69 -5.53 8.92
N ARG A 187 -0.55 -6.03 8.43
CA ARG A 187 0.75 -5.55 8.90
C ARG A 187 1.12 -4.33 8.06
N ILE A 188 1.14 -3.16 8.70
CA ILE A 188 1.42 -1.89 8.03
C ILE A 188 2.77 -1.37 8.52
N PHE A 189 3.75 -1.37 7.61
CA PHE A 189 5.03 -0.70 7.80
C PHE A 189 4.93 0.72 7.24
N THR A 190 5.16 1.72 8.08
CA THR A 190 5.10 3.15 7.70
C THR A 190 6.44 3.78 8.06
N TRP A 191 6.98 4.56 7.15
CA TRP A 191 8.23 5.32 7.33
C TRP A 191 8.08 6.74 6.82
N VAL A 192 9.00 7.59 7.27
CA VAL A 192 9.10 9.00 6.90
C VAL A 192 10.20 9.18 5.87
N GLU A 193 9.90 9.98 4.87
CA GLU A 193 10.83 10.51 3.88
C GLU A 193 10.78 12.04 3.91
N VAL A 194 11.93 12.68 3.77
CA VAL A 194 12.08 14.13 3.81
C VAL A 194 12.79 14.58 2.54
N PHE A 195 12.15 15.46 1.78
CA PHE A 195 12.66 15.96 0.51
C PHE A 195 12.99 17.45 0.64
N ARG A 196 14.27 17.77 0.79
CA ARG A 196 14.80 19.13 0.68
C ARG A 196 14.92 19.52 -0.79
N ARG A 197 15.26 20.79 -1.06
CA ARG A 197 15.44 21.28 -2.44
C ARG A 197 16.45 20.40 -3.19
N GLY A 198 16.04 19.88 -4.35
CA GLY A 198 16.86 18.98 -5.17
C GLY A 198 16.81 17.50 -4.78
N ASP A 199 16.31 17.17 -3.58
CA ASP A 199 16.11 15.77 -3.20
C ASP A 199 15.00 15.15 -4.07
N SER A 200 15.16 13.88 -4.40
CA SER A 200 14.26 13.10 -5.24
C SER A 200 14.26 11.64 -4.81
N LEU A 201 13.39 10.83 -5.41
CA LEU A 201 13.37 9.39 -5.23
C LEU A 201 13.58 8.73 -6.58
N ARG A 202 14.56 7.82 -6.68
CA ARG A 202 14.82 7.02 -7.89
C ARG A 202 13.65 6.07 -8.21
N PRO A 203 13.50 5.66 -9.48
CA PRO A 203 12.57 4.59 -9.86
C PRO A 203 12.76 3.33 -9.02
N TRP A 204 11.66 2.89 -8.40
CA TRP A 204 11.61 1.67 -7.61
C TRP A 204 10.19 1.06 -7.62
N ALA A 205 10.14 -0.27 -7.61
CA ALA A 205 8.96 -1.10 -7.35
C ALA A 205 9.20 -2.08 -6.19
N ARG A 206 8.12 -2.47 -5.50
CA ARG A 206 8.13 -3.43 -4.40
C ARG A 206 7.32 -4.67 -4.76
N THR A 207 8.02 -5.79 -4.94
CA THR A 207 7.46 -7.11 -5.27
C THR A 207 7.63 -8.11 -4.11
N ASP A 208 7.78 -7.61 -2.89
CA ASP A 208 7.99 -8.40 -1.67
C ASP A 208 6.66 -8.78 -1.01
N GLY A 209 5.60 -9.01 -1.77
CA GLY A 209 4.34 -9.55 -1.23
C GLY A 209 3.51 -8.63 -0.34
N SER A 210 3.68 -7.31 -0.45
CA SER A 210 2.66 -6.36 0.01
C SER A 210 1.49 -6.30 -0.96
N TYR A 211 0.28 -6.05 -0.45
CA TYR A 211 -0.91 -5.79 -1.27
C TYR A 211 -0.84 -4.46 -2.02
N LEU A 212 -0.32 -3.42 -1.36
CA LEU A 212 -0.26 -2.07 -1.91
C LEU A 212 0.83 -1.26 -1.21
N MET A 213 1.20 -0.17 -1.89
CA MET A 213 2.01 0.91 -1.34
C MET A 213 1.20 2.20 -1.31
N GLY A 214 1.57 3.09 -0.41
CA GLY A 214 1.00 4.43 -0.43
C GLY A 214 1.92 5.47 0.17
N ARG A 215 1.55 6.72 -0.08
CA ARG A 215 2.31 7.92 0.31
C ARG A 215 1.34 8.99 0.78
N TYR A 216 1.53 9.47 1.99
CA TYR A 216 0.79 10.61 2.52
C TYR A 216 1.74 11.82 2.62
N PHE A 217 1.35 12.94 2.02
CA PHE A 217 2.13 14.17 1.96
C PHE A 217 1.54 15.22 2.93
N PRO A 218 1.82 15.15 4.23
CA PRO A 218 1.31 16.12 5.21
C PRO A 218 1.76 17.55 4.91
N THR A 219 2.93 17.73 4.28
CA THR A 219 3.40 19.04 3.83
C THR A 219 4.19 18.89 2.53
N VAL A 220 3.70 19.54 1.48
CA VAL A 220 4.37 19.69 0.18
C VAL A 220 3.84 20.96 -0.48
N VAL A 221 4.67 21.65 -1.25
CA VAL A 221 4.19 22.81 -2.04
C VAL A 221 3.60 22.27 -3.33
N HIS A 222 2.40 22.71 -3.68
CA HIS A 222 1.76 22.35 -4.96
C HIS A 222 2.72 22.62 -6.13
N LYS A 223 2.82 21.68 -7.09
CA LYS A 223 3.79 21.68 -8.21
C LYS A 223 5.27 21.58 -7.84
N SER A 224 5.65 21.42 -6.57
CA SER A 224 7.08 21.33 -6.23
C SER A 224 7.71 19.98 -6.56
N MET A 225 6.90 18.93 -6.66
CA MET A 225 7.30 17.57 -7.03
C MET A 225 6.09 16.80 -7.58
N ASN A 226 6.37 15.76 -8.35
CA ASN A 226 5.38 14.84 -8.90
C ASN A 226 5.72 13.42 -8.47
N LEU A 227 4.68 12.63 -8.16
CA LEU A 227 4.78 11.18 -8.04
C LEU A 227 4.52 10.58 -9.42
N ASN A 228 5.53 9.95 -10.00
CA ASN A 228 5.49 9.43 -11.35
C ASN A 228 5.42 7.91 -11.32
N PHE A 229 4.66 7.34 -12.26
CA PHE A 229 4.51 5.91 -12.44
C PHE A 229 4.94 5.53 -13.85
N GLU A 230 5.82 4.54 -13.98
CA GLU A 230 6.23 4.01 -15.27
C GLU A 230 5.22 2.98 -15.77
N ASP A 231 5.03 2.91 -17.09
CA ASP A 231 4.15 1.90 -17.71
C ASP A 231 4.66 0.49 -17.42
N PRO A 232 3.89 -0.36 -16.69
CA PRO A 232 4.34 -1.70 -16.33
C PRO A 232 4.45 -2.65 -17.54
N ARG A 233 3.93 -2.26 -18.71
CA ARG A 233 3.97 -3.08 -19.94
C ARG A 233 5.31 -2.99 -20.67
N GLY A 234 6.26 -2.19 -20.15
CA GLY A 234 7.62 -2.07 -20.66
C GLY A 234 7.87 -0.78 -21.44
N ILE A 235 9.10 -0.61 -21.92
CA ILE A 235 9.61 0.64 -22.51
C ILE A 235 9.30 0.82 -24.00
N ASN A 236 8.91 -0.25 -24.69
CA ASN A 236 8.77 -0.25 -26.13
C ASN A 236 7.42 0.33 -26.57
N PRO A 237 7.37 1.14 -27.65
CA PRO A 237 6.11 1.66 -28.19
C PRO A 237 5.09 0.54 -28.48
N PRO A 238 3.78 0.74 -28.19
CA PRO A 238 3.14 1.99 -27.75
C PRO A 238 3.20 2.25 -26.22
N PHE A 239 3.95 1.44 -25.47
CA PHE A 239 4.15 1.55 -24.02
C PHE A 239 5.30 2.51 -23.69
N GLY A 240 5.82 2.46 -22.46
CA GLY A 240 6.96 3.25 -22.00
C GLY A 240 6.61 4.68 -21.60
N LYS A 241 5.32 4.99 -21.44
CA LYS A 241 4.88 6.31 -20.97
C LYS A 241 4.99 6.42 -19.45
N THR A 242 5.23 7.62 -18.98
CA THR A 242 5.18 7.94 -17.55
C THR A 242 3.88 8.67 -17.25
N HIS A 243 3.15 8.20 -16.24
CA HIS A 243 2.00 8.91 -15.69
C HIS A 243 2.45 9.76 -14.51
N SER A 244 2.26 11.09 -14.60
CA SER A 244 2.66 12.03 -13.55
C SER A 244 1.44 12.43 -12.71
N HIS A 245 1.47 12.10 -11.42
CA HIS A 245 0.50 12.58 -10.44
C HIS A 245 1.07 13.77 -9.68
N GLU A 246 0.37 14.90 -9.74
CA GLU A 246 0.75 16.11 -9.02
C GLU A 246 0.33 15.99 -7.56
N VAL A 247 1.30 15.99 -6.65
CA VAL A 247 1.04 15.87 -5.21
C VAL A 247 0.75 17.24 -4.60
N PHE A 248 -0.11 17.26 -3.57
CA PHE A 248 -0.50 18.47 -2.85
C PHE A 248 -0.55 18.21 -1.34
N GLU A 249 -0.59 19.29 -0.56
CA GLU A 249 -0.62 19.21 0.90
C GLU A 249 -1.86 18.47 1.41
N GLY A 250 -1.62 17.48 2.27
CA GLY A 250 -2.65 16.59 2.81
C GLY A 250 -3.08 15.46 1.86
N ASN A 251 -2.39 15.26 0.73
CA ASN A 251 -2.72 14.20 -0.22
C ASN A 251 -2.24 12.83 0.25
N LEU A 252 -3.13 11.84 0.28
CA LEU A 252 -2.80 10.42 0.41
C LEU A 252 -2.99 9.72 -0.93
N VAL A 253 -1.94 9.09 -1.44
CA VAL A 253 -1.94 8.33 -2.68
C VAL A 253 -1.77 6.84 -2.38
N LEU A 254 -2.62 5.99 -2.97
CA LEU A 254 -2.55 4.52 -2.90
C LEU A 254 -2.38 3.94 -4.29
N PHE A 255 -1.51 2.95 -4.43
CA PHE A 255 -1.21 2.28 -5.70
C PHE A 255 -0.66 0.87 -5.47
N PRO A 256 -0.65 -0.02 -6.48
CA PRO A 256 -0.09 -1.37 -6.34
C PRO A 256 1.39 -1.32 -5.98
N SER A 257 1.86 -2.19 -5.08
CA SER A 257 3.26 -2.11 -4.64
C SER A 257 4.26 -2.43 -5.74
N TRP A 258 3.89 -3.30 -6.68
CA TRP A 258 4.71 -3.67 -7.84
C TRP A 258 4.82 -2.57 -8.89
N ALA A 259 4.04 -1.48 -8.78
CA ALA A 259 4.12 -0.37 -9.72
C ALA A 259 5.45 0.38 -9.57
N SER A 260 6.23 0.44 -10.65
CA SER A 260 7.45 1.24 -10.68
C SER A 260 7.09 2.72 -10.58
N HIS A 261 7.65 3.39 -9.58
CA HIS A 261 7.37 4.78 -9.30
C HIS A 261 8.61 5.54 -8.86
N PHE A 262 8.59 6.85 -9.03
CA PHE A 262 9.65 7.76 -8.59
C PHE A 262 9.07 9.13 -8.22
N ILE A 263 9.84 9.93 -7.48
CA ILE A 263 9.46 11.30 -7.13
C ILE A 263 10.47 12.25 -7.79
N THR A 264 9.98 13.21 -8.57
CA THR A 264 10.85 14.22 -9.20
C THR A 264 11.53 15.08 -8.15
N PRO A 265 12.68 15.69 -8.47
CA PRO A 265 13.36 16.60 -7.55
C PRO A 265 12.42 17.68 -6.99
N ASN A 266 12.53 17.96 -5.69
CA ASN A 266 11.80 19.07 -5.08
C ASN A 266 12.37 20.40 -5.57
N MET A 267 11.60 21.13 -6.38
CA MET A 267 12.07 22.33 -7.07
C MET A 267 12.03 23.61 -6.22
N VAL A 268 11.43 23.57 -5.03
CA VAL A 268 11.26 24.75 -4.18
C VAL A 268 12.12 24.67 -2.91
N ASN A 269 12.43 25.83 -2.32
CA ASN A 269 13.18 25.92 -1.06
C ASN A 269 12.28 25.70 0.18
N LYS A 270 11.38 24.73 0.12
CA LYS A 270 10.53 24.30 1.24
C LYS A 270 10.61 22.78 1.31
N THR A 271 10.98 22.28 2.49
CA THR A 271 11.09 20.85 2.75
C THR A 271 9.72 20.22 2.68
N ALA A 272 9.60 19.13 1.92
CA ALA A 272 8.42 18.29 1.91
C ALA A 272 8.63 17.08 2.83
N VAL A 273 7.57 16.66 3.51
CA VAL A 273 7.55 15.47 4.35
C VAL A 273 6.54 14.49 3.76
N CYS A 274 6.92 13.23 3.66
CA CYS A 274 6.08 12.15 3.17
C CYS A 274 6.10 10.99 4.17
N PHE A 275 4.93 10.46 4.50
CA PHE A 275 4.77 9.19 5.18
C PHE A 275 4.47 8.13 4.13
N ALA A 276 5.48 7.37 3.75
CA ALA A 276 5.32 6.24 2.85
C ALA A 276 5.00 4.98 3.66
N PHE A 277 4.28 4.04 3.06
CA PHE A 277 3.88 2.81 3.75
C PHE A 277 3.64 1.65 2.81
N LEU A 278 3.81 0.44 3.35
CA LEU A 278 3.48 -0.84 2.73
C LEU A 278 2.43 -1.55 3.58
N VAL A 279 1.50 -2.22 2.91
CA VAL A 279 0.40 -2.95 3.54
C VAL A 279 0.53 -4.42 3.17
N TYR A 280 0.88 -5.24 4.15
CA TYR A 280 1.09 -6.67 3.99
C TYR A 280 -0.08 -7.48 4.55
N PRO A 281 -0.18 -8.77 4.16
CA PRO A 281 -0.85 -9.78 4.96
C PRO A 281 -0.44 -9.73 6.45
N PRO A 282 -1.27 -10.28 7.36
CA PRO A 282 -0.94 -10.32 8.80
C PRO A 282 0.42 -10.95 9.07
N ASP A 283 0.74 -12.00 8.33
CA ASP A 283 1.94 -12.82 8.50
C ASP A 283 3.18 -12.19 7.86
N GLY A 284 3.00 -11.13 7.06
CA GLY A 284 4.07 -10.35 6.44
C GLY A 284 4.16 -10.57 4.92
N PRO A 285 5.36 -10.41 4.34
CA PRO A 285 5.62 -10.47 2.89
C PRO A 285 5.45 -11.89 2.35
N THR A 286 4.21 -12.34 2.15
CA THR A 286 3.87 -13.73 1.82
C THR A 286 3.15 -13.88 0.48
N LEU A 287 2.75 -12.77 -0.14
CA LEU A 287 2.13 -12.81 -1.47
C LEU A 287 3.21 -12.87 -2.54
N ASP A 288 2.99 -13.69 -3.56
CA ASP A 288 3.71 -13.51 -4.80
C ASP A 288 3.09 -12.32 -5.56
N PHE A 289 3.91 -11.54 -6.26
CA PHE A 289 3.40 -10.45 -7.08
C PHE A 289 2.56 -10.99 -8.26
N GLU A 290 2.83 -12.23 -8.70
CA GLU A 290 2.05 -12.91 -9.76
C GLU A 290 0.61 -13.18 -9.33
N ASP A 291 0.37 -13.31 -8.02
CA ASP A 291 -0.95 -13.53 -7.43
C ASP A 291 -1.67 -12.22 -7.05
N ASP A 292 -1.04 -11.07 -7.27
CA ASP A 292 -1.59 -9.77 -6.92
C ASP A 292 -2.73 -9.36 -7.88
N GLN A 293 -3.95 -9.46 -7.40
CA GLN A 293 -5.16 -9.11 -8.15
C GLN A 293 -5.20 -7.63 -8.55
N THR A 294 -4.44 -6.75 -7.89
CA THR A 294 -4.44 -5.31 -8.18
C THR A 294 -3.90 -4.96 -9.58
N GLY A 295 -3.15 -5.87 -10.22
CA GLY A 295 -2.70 -5.75 -11.60
C GLY A 295 -3.59 -6.43 -12.63
N SER A 296 -4.61 -7.18 -12.20
CA SER A 296 -5.43 -8.00 -13.08
C SER A 296 -6.79 -7.37 -13.34
N LEU A 297 -7.05 -6.98 -14.59
CA LEU A 297 -8.42 -6.69 -15.03
C LEU A 297 -8.85 -7.72 -16.07
N VAL A 298 -9.71 -8.64 -15.63
CA VAL A 298 -10.33 -9.64 -16.51
C VAL A 298 -11.63 -9.05 -17.05
N ILE A 299 -11.58 -8.49 -18.27
CA ILE A 299 -12.79 -8.10 -18.98
C ILE A 299 -13.41 -9.33 -19.63
N THR A 300 -14.55 -9.79 -19.11
CA THR A 300 -15.36 -10.82 -19.77
C THR A 300 -16.38 -10.14 -20.68
N SER A 301 -16.10 -10.02 -21.97
CA SER A 301 -17.13 -9.65 -22.94
C SER A 301 -18.05 -10.84 -23.19
N LYS A 302 -19.35 -10.70 -22.91
CA LYS A 302 -20.35 -11.59 -23.49
C LYS A 302 -20.46 -11.19 -24.96
N VAL A 303 -19.85 -11.96 -25.85
CA VAL A 303 -20.14 -11.82 -27.28
C VAL A 303 -21.55 -12.39 -27.46
N GLU A 304 -22.55 -11.51 -27.52
CA GLU A 304 -23.87 -11.94 -27.96
C GLU A 304 -23.71 -12.47 -29.39
N PRO A 305 -24.15 -13.71 -29.67
CA PRO A 305 -24.10 -14.23 -31.02
C PRO A 305 -24.90 -13.27 -31.89
N ARG A 306 -24.24 -12.62 -32.85
CA ARG A 306 -24.92 -11.81 -33.86
C ARG A 306 -26.00 -12.70 -34.45
N SER A 307 -27.26 -12.38 -34.17
CA SER A 307 -28.39 -12.99 -34.86
C SER A 307 -28.14 -12.75 -36.34
N ARG A 308 -27.89 -13.82 -37.09
CA ARG A 308 -27.86 -13.73 -38.55
C ARG A 308 -29.21 -13.17 -38.96
N GLY A 309 -29.24 -11.92 -39.41
CA GLY A 309 -30.44 -11.34 -39.99
C GLY A 309 -30.84 -12.21 -41.18
N ASN A 310 -32.09 -12.65 -41.16
CA ASN A 310 -32.75 -13.27 -42.31
C ASN A 310 -32.89 -12.25 -43.45
#